data_AF-A0A1I4KUL8-F1
#
_entry.id   AF-A0A1I4KUL8-F1
#
_cell.length_a   1.000
_cell.length_b   1.000
_cell.length_c   1.000
_cell.angle_alpha   90.00
_cell.angle_beta   90.00
_cell.angle_gamma   90.00
#
_symmetry.space_group_name_H-M   'P 1'
#
loop_
_entity.id
_entity.type
_entity.pdbx_description
1 polymer ?
#
loop_
_entity_poly.entity_id
_entity_poly.type
_entity_poly.pdbx_seq_one_letter_code
_entity_poly.pdbx_strand_id
1 'polypeptide(L)'
;MKNNKGFTLIEMLIVLAVISILLILFIPNLANKSENINEQGCDALLQMAENQLISYELDNGNKPDNLSELEGEYIETLQCDNGNTIIEYNNAKDGLRTREIN
;
A
#
# COMPACT_ATOMS: atom_id res chain seq x y z
N MET A 1 -13.39 -56.62 22.22
CA MET A 1 -12.98 -55.91 20.99
C MET A 1 -13.28 -54.42 21.18
N LYS A 2 -12.39 -53.49 20.80
CA LYS A 2 -12.68 -52.05 20.86
C LYS A 2 -13.59 -51.66 19.68
N ASN A 3 -14.70 -50.99 19.97
CA ASN A 3 -15.66 -50.55 18.97
C ASN A 3 -15.24 -49.17 18.43
N ASN A 4 -14.37 -49.16 17.43
CA ASN A 4 -13.88 -47.94 16.79
C ASN A 4 -14.98 -47.35 15.90
N LYS A 5 -15.91 -46.60 16.50
CA LYS A 5 -16.87 -45.75 15.78
C LYS A 5 -16.11 -44.58 15.14
N GLY A 6 -15.62 -44.80 13.92
CA GLY A 6 -14.97 -43.77 13.11
C GLY A 6 -15.95 -42.71 12.60
N PHE A 7 -15.39 -41.58 12.17
CA PHE A 7 -16.11 -40.45 11.57
C PHE A 7 -17.13 -40.89 10.52
N THR A 8 -18.30 -40.28 10.56
CA THR A 8 -19.38 -40.55 9.59
C THR A 8 -19.27 -39.65 8.36
N LEU A 9 -19.82 -40.08 7.22
CA LEU A 9 -19.80 -39.25 6.00
C LEU A 9 -20.54 -37.91 6.19
N ILE A 10 -21.62 -37.90 6.96
CA ILE A 10 -22.40 -36.69 7.26
C ILE A 10 -21.62 -35.69 8.13
N GLU A 11 -20.78 -36.18 9.03
CA GLU A 11 -19.90 -35.38 9.89
C GLU A 11 -18.79 -34.69 9.05
N MET A 12 -18.20 -35.40 8.09
CA MET A 12 -17.26 -34.83 7.13
C MET A 12 -17.93 -33.81 6.19
N LEU A 13 -19.18 -34.04 5.76
CA LEU A 13 -19.95 -33.05 4.98
C LEU A 13 -20.22 -31.76 5.77
N ILE A 14 -20.58 -31.88 7.05
CA ILE A 14 -20.80 -30.71 7.93
C ILE A 14 -19.49 -29.93 8.13
N VAL A 15 -18.36 -30.61 8.35
CA VAL A 15 -17.04 -29.95 8.46
C VAL A 15 -16.69 -29.17 7.19
N LEU A 16 -16.88 -29.76 6.00
CA LEU A 16 -16.63 -29.06 4.72
C LEU A 16 -17.56 -27.87 4.50
N ALA A 17 -18.83 -27.97 4.91
CA ALA A 17 -19.80 -26.88 4.83
C ALA A 17 -19.47 -25.71 5.78
N VAL A 18 -18.94 -25.98 6.98
CA VAL A 18 -18.47 -24.93 7.91
C VAL A 18 -17.21 -24.26 7.36
N ILE A 19 -16.26 -25.03 6.83
CA ILE A 19 -15.01 -24.48 6.27
C ILE A 19 -15.29 -23.56 5.06
N SER A 20 -16.22 -23.92 4.16
CA SER A 20 -16.53 -23.07 3.00
C SER A 20 -17.17 -21.73 3.40
N ILE A 21 -18.06 -21.72 4.40
CA ILE A 21 -18.65 -20.49 4.96
C ILE A 21 -17.55 -19.61 5.59
N LEU A 22 -16.63 -20.20 6.34
CA LEU A 22 -15.51 -19.45 6.93
C LEU A 22 -14.62 -18.82 5.85
N LEU A 23 -14.24 -19.57 4.80
CA LEU A 23 -13.42 -19.03 3.71
C LEU A 23 -14.06 -17.82 3.02
N ILE A 24 -15.37 -17.87 2.76
CA ILE A 24 -16.13 -16.76 2.15
C ILE A 24 -16.10 -15.49 3.03
N LEU A 25 -16.05 -15.63 4.36
CA LEU A 25 -15.94 -14.51 5.29
C LEU A 25 -14.50 -14.00 5.47
N PHE A 26 -13.50 -14.87 5.36
CA PHE A 26 -12.09 -14.49 5.50
C PHE A 26 -11.51 -13.77 4.27
N ILE A 27 -11.86 -14.21 3.05
CA ILE A 27 -11.33 -13.65 1.79
C ILE A 27 -11.52 -12.12 1.66
N PRO A 28 -12.73 -11.53 1.83
CA PRO A 28 -12.91 -10.07 1.67
C PRO A 28 -12.16 -9.26 2.73
N ASN A 29 -11.99 -9.80 3.95
CA ASN A 29 -11.23 -9.16 5.01
C ASN A 29 -9.70 -9.16 4.75
N LEU A 30 -9.23 -10.06 3.89
CA LEU A 30 -7.83 -10.10 3.43
C LEU A 30 -7.60 -9.17 2.23
N ALA A 31 -8.51 -9.15 1.25
CA ALA A 31 -8.37 -8.34 0.04
C ALA A 31 -8.26 -6.84 0.36
N ASN A 32 -9.21 -6.30 1.13
CA ASN A 32 -9.27 -4.89 1.50
C ASN A 32 -8.03 -4.42 2.30
N LYS A 33 -7.26 -5.36 2.87
CA LYS A 33 -6.05 -5.06 3.63
C LYS A 33 -4.90 -4.56 2.74
N SER A 34 -4.80 -5.05 1.50
CA SER A 34 -3.69 -4.71 0.60
C SER A 34 -3.81 -3.28 0.06
N GLU A 35 -5.01 -2.89 -0.36
CA GLU A 35 -5.32 -1.56 -0.89
C GLU A 35 -5.01 -0.45 0.13
N ASN A 36 -5.48 -0.63 1.38
CA ASN A 36 -5.18 0.27 2.50
C ASN A 36 -3.68 0.36 2.84
N ILE A 37 -2.89 -0.70 2.58
CA ILE A 37 -1.43 -0.69 2.81
C ILE A 37 -0.72 0.10 1.70
N ASN A 38 -1.18 -0.02 0.45
CA ASN A 38 -0.59 0.72 -0.67
C ASN A 38 -0.87 2.22 -0.54
N GLU A 39 -2.10 2.62 -0.16
CA GLU A 39 -2.47 4.02 0.10
C GLU A 39 -1.63 4.62 1.25
N GLN A 40 -1.48 3.91 2.37
CA GLN A 40 -0.63 4.35 3.49
C GLN A 40 0.86 4.41 3.11
N GLY A 41 1.32 3.53 2.21
CA GLY A 41 2.66 3.59 1.64
C GLY A 41 2.89 4.82 0.76
N CYS A 42 1.90 5.19 -0.06
CA CYS A 42 1.94 6.42 -0.85
C CYS A 42 1.96 7.68 0.03
N ASP A 43 1.14 7.75 1.09
CA ASP A 43 1.11 8.91 2.00
C ASP A 43 2.42 9.04 2.81
N ALA A 44 3.00 7.92 3.26
CA ALA A 44 4.31 7.92 3.90
C ALA A 44 5.44 8.38 2.95
N LEU A 45 5.39 7.97 1.67
CA LEU A 45 6.34 8.43 0.65
C LEU A 45 6.17 9.93 0.35
N LEU A 46 4.92 10.42 0.32
CA LEU A 46 4.60 11.84 0.15
C LEU A 46 5.19 12.68 1.30
N GLN A 47 4.92 12.30 2.55
CA GLN A 47 5.49 12.97 3.73
C GLN A 47 7.02 12.90 3.74
N MET A 48 7.63 11.79 3.32
CA MET A 48 9.09 11.70 3.19
C MET A 48 9.62 12.70 2.16
N ALA A 49 8.99 12.76 0.98
CA ALA A 49 9.38 13.69 -0.09
C ALA A 49 9.18 15.17 0.31
N GLU A 50 8.17 15.51 1.12
CA GLU A 50 8.00 16.86 1.68
C GLU A 50 9.12 17.24 2.66
N ASN A 51 9.56 16.31 3.52
CA ASN A 51 10.72 16.54 4.39
C ASN A 51 12.03 16.72 3.60
N GLN A 52 12.16 16.02 2.48
CA GLN A 52 13.32 16.15 1.57
C GLN A 52 13.32 17.48 0.81
N LEU A 53 12.16 17.94 0.35
CA LEU A 53 11.96 19.27 -0.22
C LEU A 53 12.38 20.39 0.75
N ILE A 54 12.01 20.26 2.03
CA ILE A 54 12.42 21.20 3.10
C ILE A 54 13.94 21.14 3.33
N SER A 55 14.55 19.96 3.27
CA SER A 55 16.01 19.79 3.45
C SER A 55 16.78 20.50 2.34
N TYR A 56 16.37 20.34 1.07
CA TYR A 56 16.94 21.07 -0.06
C TYR A 56 16.80 22.61 0.07
N GLU A 57 15.65 23.10 0.57
CA GLU A 57 15.45 24.54 0.81
C GLU A 57 16.36 25.08 1.92
N LEU A 58 16.68 24.28 2.94
CA LEU A 58 17.63 24.65 4.00
C LEU A 58 19.08 24.69 3.51
N ASP A 59 19.50 23.75 2.66
CA ASP A 59 20.89 23.65 2.19
C ASP A 59 21.21 24.63 1.04
N ASN A 60 20.27 24.85 0.11
CA ASN A 60 20.46 25.74 -1.04
C ASN A 60 19.90 27.16 -0.84
N GLY A 61 18.98 27.35 0.11
CA GLY A 61 18.30 28.64 0.35
C GLY A 61 17.21 29.00 -0.65
N ASN A 62 16.86 28.07 -1.55
CA ASN A 62 15.74 28.18 -2.49
C ASN A 62 15.04 26.83 -2.65
N LYS A 63 13.75 26.86 -3.02
CA LYS A 63 13.01 25.67 -3.45
C LYS A 63 13.50 25.22 -4.83
N PRO A 64 13.46 23.90 -5.14
CA PRO A 64 13.75 23.39 -6.47
C PRO A 64 12.64 23.78 -7.46
N ASP A 65 12.99 23.94 -8.74
CA ASP A 65 12.01 24.25 -9.80
C ASP A 65 11.21 23.00 -10.21
N ASN A 66 11.77 21.81 -9.99
CA ASN A 66 11.19 20.52 -10.37
C ASN A 66 11.66 19.35 -9.45
N LEU A 67 10.94 18.23 -9.47
CA LEU A 67 11.28 17.05 -8.65
C LEU A 67 12.57 16.33 -9.07
N SER A 68 13.03 16.46 -10.31
CA SER A 68 14.25 15.80 -10.78
C SER A 68 15.53 16.46 -10.25
N GLU A 69 15.44 17.59 -9.53
CA GLU A 69 16.49 18.11 -8.65
C GLU A 69 16.62 17.33 -7.32
N LEU A 70 15.56 16.60 -6.91
CA LEU A 70 15.54 15.78 -5.69
C LEU A 70 15.79 14.29 -6.00
N GLU A 71 15.56 13.83 -7.23
CA GLU A 71 15.85 12.46 -7.67
C GLU A 71 17.35 12.14 -7.56
N GLY A 72 17.69 11.13 -6.75
CA GLY A 72 19.07 10.67 -6.55
C GLY A 72 19.61 10.96 -5.14
N GLU A 73 19.91 12.23 -4.83
CA GLU A 73 20.53 12.59 -3.53
C GLU A 73 19.51 12.66 -2.38
N TYR A 74 18.26 13.04 -2.66
CA TYR A 74 17.22 13.25 -1.65
C TYR A 74 16.10 12.20 -1.73
N ILE A 75 15.78 11.69 -2.93
CA ILE A 75 14.70 10.71 -3.16
C ILE A 75 15.17 9.63 -4.16
N GLU A 76 15.15 8.35 -3.75
CA GLU A 76 15.49 7.21 -4.62
C GLU A 76 14.37 6.81 -5.59
N THR A 77 13.11 7.04 -5.24
CA THR A 77 11.95 6.76 -6.09
C THR A 77 10.74 7.64 -5.73
N LEU A 78 10.03 8.10 -6.75
CA LEU A 78 8.78 8.85 -6.64
C LEU A 78 7.54 7.96 -6.92
N GLN A 79 7.73 6.65 -7.10
CA GLN A 79 6.66 5.69 -7.44
C GLN A 79 6.12 4.95 -6.22
N CYS A 80 4.80 4.81 -6.14
CA CYS A 80 4.08 3.98 -5.19
C CYS A 80 2.95 3.19 -5.90
N ASP A 81 2.14 2.42 -5.15
CA ASP A 81 1.19 1.42 -5.66
C ASP A 81 1.74 0.56 -6.81
N ASN A 82 2.86 -0.14 -6.57
CA ASN A 82 3.55 -1.00 -7.55
C ASN A 82 3.97 -0.31 -8.87
N GLY A 83 3.98 1.03 -8.92
CA GLY A 83 4.28 1.82 -10.12
C GLY A 83 3.06 2.48 -10.77
N ASN A 84 1.84 2.19 -10.29
CA ASN A 84 0.61 2.81 -10.78
C ASN A 84 0.47 4.29 -10.36
N THR A 85 1.21 4.75 -9.34
CA THR A 85 1.11 6.13 -8.84
C THR A 85 2.49 6.77 -8.73
N ILE A 86 2.60 8.04 -9.16
CA ILE A 86 3.79 8.89 -8.97
C ILE A 86 3.48 10.11 -8.11
N ILE A 87 4.51 10.64 -7.46
CA ILE A 87 4.48 11.96 -6.82
C ILE A 87 4.78 13.07 -7.87
N GLU A 88 3.87 14.03 -8.00
CA GLU A 88 3.97 15.33 -8.69
C GLU A 88 4.38 16.42 -7.69
N TYR A 89 5.14 17.42 -8.14
CA TYR A 89 5.24 18.72 -7.47
C TYR A 89 4.36 19.75 -8.17
N ASN A 90 3.54 20.43 -7.38
CA ASN A 90 2.49 21.30 -7.89
C ASN A 90 2.86 22.77 -7.63
N ASN A 91 3.60 23.39 -8.55
CA ASN A 91 4.10 24.78 -8.44
C ASN A 91 2.96 25.81 -8.19
N ALA A 92 1.71 25.48 -8.51
CA ALA A 92 0.53 26.32 -8.29
C ALA A 92 -0.08 26.21 -6.86
N LYS A 93 0.41 25.28 -6.03
CA LYS A 93 -0.01 25.10 -4.62
C LYS A 93 1.15 24.84 -3.65
N ASP A 94 2.39 24.98 -4.10
CA ASP A 94 3.61 24.91 -3.27
C ASP A 94 3.67 23.64 -2.38
N GLY A 95 3.47 22.47 -3.01
CA GLY A 95 3.40 21.18 -2.32
C GLY A 95 3.24 20.00 -3.27
N LEU A 96 3.44 18.80 -2.74
CA LEU A 96 3.44 17.54 -3.49
C LEU A 96 2.02 16.95 -3.65
N ARG A 97 1.83 16.06 -4.63
CA ARG A 97 0.62 15.25 -4.82
C ARG A 97 0.93 13.89 -5.42
N THR A 98 0.15 12.88 -5.06
CA THR A 98 0.05 11.66 -5.86
C THR A 98 -0.76 11.88 -7.14
N ARG A 99 -0.38 11.20 -8.22
CA ARG A 99 -1.11 11.06 -9.49
C ARG A 99 -1.02 9.62 -9.96
N GLU A 100 -2.17 9.02 -10.27
CA GLU A 100 -2.25 7.72 -10.96
C GLU A 100 -1.76 7.83 -12.42
N ILE A 101 -0.95 6.86 -12.86
CA ILE A 101 -0.57 6.61 -14.25
C ILE A 101 -1.47 5.51 -14.79
N ASN A 102 -2.25 5.82 -15.84
CA ASN A 102 -3.02 4.87 -16.64
C ASN A 102 -2.43 4.82 -18.06
#